data_AF-A0A849T120-F1
#
_entry.id   AF-A0A849T120-F1
#
_cell.length_a   1.000
_cell.length_b   1.000
_cell.length_c   1.000
_cell.angle_alpha   90.00
_cell.angle_beta   90.00
_cell.angle_gamma   90.00
#
_symmetry.space_group_name_H-M   'P 1'
#
loop_
_entity.id
_entity.type
_entity.pdbx_description
1 polymer ?
#
loop_
_entity_poly.entity_id
_entity_poly.type
_entity_poly.pdbx_seq_one_letter_code
_entity_poly.pdbx_strand_id
1 'polypeptide(L)'
;MRSEVYSKEFKDAAVKKVIKLGPSKAAKELGLPVSTIFGWSKMYGMSSSMKTKKTKSVDKWTPEEKLDAVIKTATMDELTLGEFLRREGLFMANLEQWKTDLTNGLKSAAGRPRKDPELFELRKKEEELIRELKRKDKALAEFAARVVLLKKPSFVWSGRGQLVCSDLRAICIELIKEANLNGCRKEIASKDCGLCIKTIERWKKILLI
;
A
#
# COMPACT_ATOMS: atom_id res chain seq x y z
N MET A 1 -42.35 36.91 23.86
CA MET A 1 -41.50 35.95 24.60
C MET A 1 -40.51 36.76 25.43
N ARG A 2 -40.59 36.70 26.76
CA ARG A 2 -39.59 37.36 27.64
C ARG A 2 -38.29 36.58 27.55
N SER A 3 -37.22 37.19 27.01
CA SER A 3 -35.88 36.65 27.16
C SER A 3 -35.39 36.98 28.57
N GLU A 4 -35.64 36.09 29.52
CA GLU A 4 -35.02 36.20 30.84
C GLU A 4 -33.51 35.97 30.69
N VAL A 5 -32.72 37.01 30.91
CA VAL A 5 -31.26 36.94 30.84
C VAL A 5 -30.78 36.28 32.14
N TYR A 6 -30.64 34.96 32.13
CA TYR A 6 -30.12 34.23 33.28
C TYR A 6 -28.61 34.47 33.47
N SER A 7 -28.19 34.74 34.72
CA SER A 7 -26.78 34.87 35.12
C SER A 7 -25.97 33.62 34.75
N LYS A 8 -24.67 33.79 34.51
CA LYS A 8 -23.74 32.68 34.25
C LYS A 8 -23.68 31.70 35.41
N GLU A 9 -23.69 32.19 36.66
CA GLU A 9 -23.63 31.31 37.85
C GLU A 9 -24.86 30.42 37.96
N PHE A 10 -26.03 30.95 37.59
CA PHE A 10 -27.29 30.21 37.60
C PHE A 10 -27.30 29.11 36.53
N LYS A 11 -26.79 29.40 35.32
CA LYS A 11 -26.62 28.40 34.26
C LYS A 11 -25.69 27.27 34.69
N ASP A 12 -24.58 27.60 35.36
CA ASP A 12 -23.63 26.60 35.87
C ASP A 12 -24.26 25.75 36.99
N ALA A 13 -25.02 26.35 37.91
CA ALA A 13 -25.75 25.62 38.94
C ALA A 13 -26.82 24.69 38.34
N ALA A 14 -27.51 25.13 37.29
CA ALA A 14 -28.48 24.31 36.57
C ALA A 14 -27.81 23.10 35.90
N VAL A 15 -26.68 23.27 35.23
CA VAL A 15 -25.94 22.15 34.63
C VAL A 15 -25.41 21.16 35.68
N LYS A 16 -24.93 21.64 36.84
CA LYS A 16 -24.56 20.76 37.97
C LYS A 16 -25.73 19.91 38.46
N LYS A 17 -26.95 20.47 38.49
CA LYS A 17 -28.18 19.71 38.82
C LYS A 17 -28.54 18.68 37.76
N VAL A 18 -28.37 19.00 36.47
CA VAL A 18 -28.62 18.05 35.36
C VAL A 18 -27.73 16.83 35.46
N ILE A 19 -26.45 17.00 35.82
CA ILE A 19 -25.51 15.88 35.97
C ILE A 19 -25.96 14.94 37.11
N LYS A 20 -26.55 15.48 38.18
CA LYS A 20 -27.00 14.69 39.35
C LYS A 20 -28.34 13.98 39.14
N LEU A 21 -29.32 14.66 38.54
CA LEU A 21 -30.73 14.22 38.52
C LEU A 21 -31.25 13.87 37.12
N GLY A 22 -30.49 14.19 36.07
CA GLY A 22 -30.91 14.11 34.68
C GLY A 22 -31.71 15.35 34.20
N PRO A 23 -31.74 15.61 32.89
CA PRO A 23 -32.26 16.86 32.32
C PRO A 23 -33.76 17.08 32.60
N SER A 24 -34.58 16.03 32.58
CA SER A 24 -36.04 16.14 32.80
C SER A 24 -36.43 16.43 34.24
N LYS A 25 -35.69 15.90 35.23
CA LYS A 25 -35.96 16.15 36.65
C LYS A 25 -35.44 17.52 37.08
N ALA A 26 -34.26 17.92 36.60
CA ALA A 26 -33.71 19.25 36.82
C ALA A 26 -34.62 20.37 36.26
N ALA A 27 -35.29 20.13 35.13
CA ALA A 27 -36.26 21.04 34.53
C ALA A 27 -37.48 21.28 35.40
N LYS A 28 -38.03 20.21 36.00
CA LYS A 28 -39.18 20.31 36.92
C LYS A 28 -38.84 21.07 38.19
N GLU A 29 -37.66 20.85 38.77
CA GLU A 29 -37.25 21.56 39.99
C GLU A 29 -36.97 23.04 39.77
N LEU A 30 -36.40 23.42 38.62
CA LEU A 30 -36.03 24.80 38.32
C LEU A 30 -37.17 25.58 37.66
N GLY A 31 -38.29 24.93 37.34
CA GLY A 31 -39.42 25.55 36.63
C GLY A 31 -39.08 25.98 35.20
N LEU A 32 -38.05 25.37 34.59
CA LEU A 32 -37.55 25.76 33.28
C LEU A 32 -37.96 24.77 32.19
N PRO A 33 -38.10 25.22 30.92
CA PRO A 33 -38.30 24.30 29.80
C PRO A 33 -37.13 23.33 29.65
N VAL A 34 -37.43 22.05 29.42
CA VAL A 34 -36.41 20.99 29.21
C VAL A 34 -35.44 21.36 28.09
N SER A 35 -35.93 22.02 27.03
CA SER A 35 -35.12 22.50 25.91
C SER A 35 -34.04 23.51 26.31
N THR A 36 -34.34 24.39 27.28
CA THR A 36 -33.42 25.42 27.76
C THR A 36 -32.30 24.79 28.60
N ILE A 37 -32.67 23.88 29.49
CA ILE A 37 -31.71 23.12 30.29
C ILE A 37 -30.84 22.21 29.41
N PHE A 38 -31.42 21.57 28.40
CA PHE A 38 -30.68 20.75 27.44
C PHE A 38 -29.68 21.60 26.63
N GLY A 39 -30.10 22.77 26.17
CA GLY A 39 -29.23 23.74 25.50
C GLY A 39 -28.05 24.19 26.39
N TRP A 40 -28.31 24.48 27.67
CA TRP A 40 -27.24 24.82 28.62
C TRP A 40 -26.35 23.63 28.94
N SER A 41 -26.88 22.43 29.10
CA SER A 41 -26.08 21.21 29.29
C SER A 41 -25.17 20.93 28.10
N LYS A 42 -25.61 21.20 26.87
CA LYS A 42 -24.78 21.05 25.67
C LYS A 42 -23.69 22.11 25.59
N MET A 43 -24.02 23.38 25.87
CA MET A 43 -23.07 24.50 25.77
C MET A 43 -22.05 24.55 26.92
N TYR A 44 -22.50 24.34 28.16
CA TYR A 44 -21.68 24.47 29.36
C TYR A 44 -21.24 23.12 29.94
N GLY A 45 -22.00 22.03 29.72
CA GLY A 45 -21.65 20.69 30.20
C GLY A 45 -20.53 20.01 29.41
N MET A 46 -20.30 20.39 28.15
CA MET A 46 -19.13 19.94 27.38
C MET A 46 -17.81 20.57 27.85
N SER A 47 -17.85 21.68 28.61
CA SER A 47 -16.66 22.47 28.90
C SER A 47 -15.88 22.01 30.14
N SER A 48 -16.54 21.57 31.22
CA SER A 48 -15.85 21.45 32.52
C SER A 48 -15.87 20.08 33.20
N SER A 49 -16.84 19.20 32.94
CA SER A 49 -16.98 17.96 33.73
C SER A 49 -17.19 16.68 32.93
N MET A 50 -17.46 16.77 31.62
CA MET A 50 -17.78 15.61 30.78
C MET A 50 -16.76 15.39 29.65
N LYS A 51 -15.51 15.81 29.86
CA LYS A 51 -14.37 15.11 29.27
C LYS A 51 -14.16 13.83 30.09
N THR A 52 -15.13 12.91 30.03
CA THR A 52 -14.79 11.51 30.28
C THR A 52 -13.63 11.24 29.34
N LYS A 53 -12.49 10.77 29.88
CA LYS A 53 -11.35 10.36 29.06
C LYS A 53 -11.94 9.54 27.92
N LYS A 54 -11.89 10.05 26.68
CA LYS A 54 -12.42 9.29 25.54
C LYS A 54 -11.67 7.97 25.57
N THR A 55 -12.36 6.90 25.91
CA THR A 55 -11.79 5.55 25.94
C THR A 55 -11.21 5.32 24.55
N LYS A 56 -9.91 5.04 24.50
CA LYS A 56 -9.25 4.77 23.22
C LYS A 56 -9.90 3.51 22.67
N SER A 57 -10.47 3.60 21.46
CA SER A 57 -10.90 2.41 20.74
C SER A 57 -9.73 1.43 20.67
N VAL A 58 -10.02 0.13 20.85
CA VAL A 58 -9.05 -0.97 20.86
C VAL A 58 -8.06 -0.88 19.69
N ASP A 59 -8.52 -0.44 18.52
CA ASP A 59 -7.70 -0.33 17.30
C ASP A 59 -6.65 0.78 17.34
N LYS A 60 -6.80 1.76 18.24
CA LYS A 60 -5.86 2.87 18.40
C LYS A 60 -4.74 2.58 19.41
N TRP A 61 -4.72 1.40 20.00
CA TRP A 61 -3.67 0.99 20.94
C TRP A 61 -2.39 0.62 20.19
N THR A 62 -1.30 1.27 20.55
CA THR A 62 0.03 0.93 20.03
C THR A 62 0.50 -0.42 20.60
N PRO A 63 1.40 -1.15 19.91
CA PRO A 63 1.93 -2.42 20.41
C PRO A 63 2.56 -2.33 21.81
N GLU A 64 3.25 -1.22 22.10
CA GLU A 64 3.86 -0.94 23.40
C GLU A 64 2.80 -0.77 24.50
N GLU A 65 1.73 -0.01 24.23
CA GLU A 65 0.61 0.16 25.16
C GLU A 65 -0.14 -1.15 25.42
N LYS A 66 -0.30 -2.00 24.39
CA LYS A 66 -0.91 -3.33 24.55
C LYS A 66 -0.08 -4.21 25.47
N LEU A 67 1.24 -4.22 25.28
CA LEU A 67 2.17 -4.98 26.13
C LEU A 67 2.11 -4.47 27.58
N ASP A 68 2.20 -3.17 27.79
CA ASP A 68 2.13 -2.54 29.11
C ASP A 68 0.80 -2.84 29.82
N ALA A 69 -0.33 -2.79 29.10
CA ALA A 69 -1.63 -3.18 29.65
C ALA A 69 -1.66 -4.66 30.06
N VAL A 70 -1.12 -5.56 29.24
CA VAL A 70 -1.04 -7.00 29.56
C VAL A 70 -0.16 -7.25 30.79
N ILE A 71 0.96 -6.52 30.93
CA ILE A 71 1.86 -6.63 32.09
C ILE A 71 1.17 -6.12 33.36
N LYS A 72 0.55 -4.93 33.31
CA LYS A 72 -0.13 -4.31 34.46
C LYS A 72 -1.29 -5.16 34.96
N THR A 73 -2.05 -5.75 34.04
CA THR A 73 -3.21 -6.58 34.39
C THR A 73 -2.81 -7.96 34.91
N ALA A 74 -1.56 -8.40 34.72
CA ALA A 74 -1.08 -9.68 35.25
C ALA A 74 -0.95 -9.72 36.78
N THR A 75 -0.79 -8.56 37.44
CA THR A 75 -0.63 -8.45 38.90
C THR A 75 -1.87 -7.90 39.62
N MET A 76 -2.94 -7.61 38.89
CA MET A 76 -4.17 -7.01 39.43
C MET A 76 -5.14 -8.08 39.94
N ASP A 77 -5.85 -7.77 41.02
CA ASP A 77 -6.96 -8.57 41.54
C ASP A 77 -8.22 -8.40 40.66
N GLU A 78 -9.14 -9.36 40.66
CA GLU A 78 -10.26 -9.45 39.71
C GLU A 78 -11.17 -8.20 39.76
N LEU A 79 -11.38 -7.64 40.95
CA LEU A 79 -12.14 -6.41 41.15
C LEU A 79 -11.44 -5.21 40.50
N THR A 80 -10.14 -5.05 40.76
CA THR A 80 -9.32 -3.96 40.22
C THR A 80 -9.14 -4.08 38.70
N LEU A 81 -9.10 -5.31 38.19
CA LEU A 81 -9.06 -5.61 36.76
C LEU A 81 -10.35 -5.15 36.07
N GLY A 82 -11.52 -5.48 36.64
CA GLY A 82 -12.81 -5.07 36.08
C GLY A 82 -12.99 -3.55 36.06
N GLU A 83 -12.45 -2.82 37.03
CA GLU A 83 -12.43 -1.36 37.04
C GLU A 83 -11.48 -0.79 35.98
N PHE A 84 -10.28 -1.37 35.86
CA PHE A 84 -9.30 -0.98 34.84
C PHE A 84 -9.84 -1.17 33.42
N LEU A 85 -10.44 -2.32 33.12
CA LEU A 85 -11.05 -2.63 31.82
C LEU A 85 -12.13 -1.62 31.45
N ARG A 86 -13.03 -1.28 32.38
CA ARG A 86 -14.07 -0.26 32.17
C ARG A 86 -13.48 1.15 31.97
N ARG A 87 -12.43 1.49 32.72
CA ARG A 87 -11.77 2.80 32.62
C ARG A 87 -11.06 3.00 31.28
N GLU A 88 -10.39 1.96 30.80
CA GLU A 88 -9.62 1.99 29.55
C GLU A 88 -10.47 1.66 28.31
N GLY A 89 -11.67 1.10 28.50
CA GLY A 89 -12.57 0.71 27.41
C GLY A 89 -12.16 -0.59 26.73
N LEU A 90 -11.59 -1.52 27.51
CA LEU A 90 -11.13 -2.83 27.05
C LEU A 90 -12.03 -3.93 27.58
N PHE A 91 -12.13 -5.04 26.85
CA PHE A 91 -12.74 -6.27 27.33
C PHE A 91 -11.67 -7.31 27.66
N MET A 92 -12.02 -8.29 28.48
CA MET A 92 -11.14 -9.40 28.84
C MET A 92 -10.65 -10.17 27.61
N ALA A 93 -11.54 -10.40 26.63
CA ALA A 93 -11.20 -11.04 25.36
C ALA A 93 -10.07 -10.32 24.60
N ASN A 94 -10.00 -8.98 24.68
CA ASN A 94 -8.92 -8.22 24.04
C ASN A 94 -7.57 -8.48 24.71
N LEU A 95 -7.53 -8.56 26.05
CA LEU A 95 -6.30 -8.87 26.78
C LEU A 95 -5.82 -10.29 26.51
N GLU A 96 -6.74 -11.25 26.46
CA GLU A 96 -6.43 -12.64 26.12
C GLU A 96 -5.88 -12.74 24.70
N GLN A 97 -6.52 -12.07 23.74
CA GLN A 97 -6.04 -12.01 22.37
C GLN A 97 -4.63 -11.42 22.30
N TRP A 98 -4.35 -10.31 22.98
CA TRP A 98 -3.02 -9.72 22.98
C TRP A 98 -1.97 -10.62 23.64
N LYS A 99 -2.32 -11.35 24.70
CA LYS A 99 -1.45 -12.39 25.29
C LYS A 99 -1.15 -13.50 24.28
N THR A 100 -2.16 -13.97 23.55
CA THR A 100 -1.96 -14.99 22.51
C THR A 100 -1.10 -14.47 21.35
N ASP A 101 -1.32 -13.24 20.89
CA ASP A 101 -0.54 -12.64 19.79
C ASP A 101 0.94 -12.47 20.18
N LEU A 102 1.21 -12.01 21.40
CA LEU A 102 2.57 -11.87 21.93
C LEU A 102 3.29 -13.22 22.04
N THR A 103 2.61 -14.23 22.59
CA THR A 103 3.19 -15.58 22.72
C THR A 103 3.40 -16.25 21.35
N ASN A 104 2.48 -16.06 20.40
CA ASN A 104 2.61 -16.55 19.03
C ASN A 104 3.74 -15.84 18.27
N GLY A 105 3.91 -14.53 18.47
CA GLY A 105 5.03 -13.76 17.94
C GLY A 105 6.38 -14.30 18.44
N LEU A 106 6.47 -14.62 19.74
CA LEU A 106 7.69 -15.19 20.32
C LEU A 106 7.98 -16.62 19.84
N LYS A 107 6.94 -17.46 19.70
CA LYS A 107 7.05 -18.79 19.08
C LYS A 107 7.51 -18.71 17.62
N SER A 108 7.00 -17.73 16.87
CA SER A 108 7.38 -17.48 15.47
C SER A 108 8.80 -16.94 15.33
N ALA A 109 9.31 -16.21 16.32
CA ALA A 109 10.70 -15.75 16.37
C ALA A 109 11.68 -16.88 16.74
N ALA A 110 11.27 -17.81 17.61
CA ALA A 110 12.04 -19.00 17.97
C ALA A 110 12.18 -20.03 16.84
N GLY A 111 11.43 -19.86 15.75
CA GLY A 111 11.56 -20.72 14.59
C GLY A 111 10.45 -20.44 13.59
N ARG A 112 10.58 -19.38 12.79
CA ARG A 112 10.02 -19.44 11.44
C ARG A 112 10.67 -20.67 10.81
N PRO A 113 9.93 -21.73 10.47
CA PRO A 113 10.54 -22.89 9.86
C PRO A 113 11.35 -22.39 8.66
N ARG A 114 12.62 -22.79 8.59
CA ARG A 114 13.52 -22.48 7.47
C ARG A 114 12.79 -22.88 6.19
N LYS A 115 12.23 -21.89 5.49
CA LYS A 115 11.41 -22.03 4.28
C LYS A 115 10.06 -22.70 4.54
N ASP A 116 9.05 -21.85 4.69
CA ASP A 116 7.67 -22.22 4.37
C ASP A 116 7.65 -22.91 2.99
N PRO A 117 7.24 -24.18 2.87
CA PRO A 117 7.29 -24.93 1.62
C PRO A 117 6.49 -24.24 0.51
N GLU A 118 5.39 -23.57 0.85
CA GLU A 118 4.60 -22.77 -0.10
C GLU A 118 5.42 -21.62 -0.69
N LEU A 119 6.19 -20.90 0.13
CA LEU A 119 7.06 -19.81 -0.35
C LEU A 119 8.19 -20.32 -1.25
N PHE A 120 8.66 -21.55 -1.05
CA PHE A 120 9.66 -22.15 -1.93
C PHE A 120 9.05 -22.55 -3.28
N GLU A 121 7.89 -23.20 -3.27
CA GLU A 121 7.16 -23.53 -4.50
C GLU A 121 6.77 -22.28 -5.30
N LEU A 122 6.31 -21.24 -4.62
CA LEU A 122 5.92 -19.99 -5.25
C LEU A 122 7.11 -19.32 -5.95
N ARG A 123 8.28 -19.27 -5.28
CA ARG A 123 9.52 -18.77 -5.90
C ARG A 123 9.95 -19.60 -7.10
N LYS A 124 9.84 -20.93 -7.02
CA LYS A 124 10.19 -21.80 -8.14
C LYS A 124 9.29 -21.55 -9.36
N LYS A 125 7.98 -21.41 -9.13
CA LYS A 125 6.99 -21.06 -10.16
C LYS A 125 7.27 -19.68 -10.76
N GLU A 126 7.63 -18.70 -9.93
CA GLU A 126 8.02 -17.36 -10.38
C GLU A 126 9.24 -17.41 -11.31
N GLU A 127 10.28 -18.15 -10.94
CA GLU A 127 11.47 -18.31 -11.78
C GLU A 127 11.16 -19.03 -13.12
N GLU A 128 10.29 -20.04 -13.09
CA GLU A 128 9.83 -20.74 -14.29
C GLU A 128 9.05 -19.80 -15.22
N LEU A 129 8.11 -19.03 -14.68
CA LEU A 129 7.35 -18.03 -15.43
C LEU A 129 8.24 -16.94 -16.03
N ILE A 130 9.23 -16.44 -15.27
CA ILE A 130 10.20 -15.46 -15.78
C ILE A 130 11.02 -16.04 -16.94
N ARG A 131 11.41 -17.33 -16.86
CA ARG A 131 12.14 -18.00 -17.94
C ARG A 131 11.28 -18.15 -19.18
N GLU A 132 10.00 -18.50 -19.04
CA GLU A 132 9.08 -18.59 -20.17
C GLU A 132 8.81 -17.24 -20.83
N LEU A 133 8.59 -16.19 -20.03
CA LEU A 133 8.43 -14.83 -20.54
C LEU A 133 9.65 -14.42 -21.37
N LYS A 134 10.86 -14.59 -20.83
CA LYS A 134 12.10 -14.27 -21.56
C LYS A 134 12.23 -15.04 -22.88
N ARG A 135 11.79 -16.30 -22.93
CA ARG A 135 11.81 -17.10 -24.18
C ARG A 135 10.79 -16.56 -25.20
N LYS A 136 9.59 -16.22 -24.75
CA LYS A 136 8.51 -15.67 -25.60
C LYS A 136 8.89 -14.28 -26.12
N ASP A 137 9.38 -13.40 -25.27
CA ASP A 137 9.84 -12.07 -25.65
C ASP A 137 10.98 -12.13 -26.66
N LYS A 138 11.92 -13.07 -26.49
CA LYS A 138 12.98 -13.31 -27.46
C LYS A 138 12.44 -13.79 -28.81
N ALA A 139 11.49 -14.72 -28.81
CA ALA A 139 10.87 -15.20 -30.05
C ALA A 139 10.08 -14.09 -30.77
N LEU A 140 9.36 -13.25 -30.00
CA LEU A 140 8.65 -12.09 -30.52
C LEU A 140 9.60 -11.04 -31.11
N ALA A 141 10.71 -10.76 -30.42
CA ALA A 141 11.76 -9.86 -30.92
C ALA A 141 12.38 -10.38 -32.23
N GLU A 142 12.69 -11.68 -32.29
CA GLU A 142 13.22 -12.31 -33.50
C GLU A 142 12.19 -12.29 -34.65
N PHE A 143 10.91 -12.51 -34.36
CA PHE A 143 9.84 -12.43 -35.36
C PHE A 143 9.63 -10.99 -35.88
N ALA A 144 9.54 -10.01 -34.98
CA ALA A 144 9.41 -8.59 -35.34
C ALA A 144 10.55 -8.13 -36.24
N ALA A 145 11.78 -8.53 -35.92
CA ALA A 145 12.94 -8.23 -36.76
C ALA A 145 12.88 -8.93 -38.12
N ARG A 146 12.46 -10.20 -38.19
CA ARG A 146 12.26 -10.87 -39.49
C ARG A 146 11.22 -10.14 -40.33
N VAL A 147 10.11 -9.68 -39.75
CA VAL A 147 9.07 -8.92 -40.45
C VAL A 147 9.63 -7.59 -40.97
N VAL A 148 10.38 -6.84 -40.16
CA VAL A 148 11.06 -5.60 -40.60
C VAL A 148 12.02 -5.89 -41.75
N LEU A 149 12.78 -6.98 -41.68
CA LEU A 149 13.75 -7.36 -42.70
C LEU A 149 13.10 -7.95 -43.97
N LEU A 150 11.85 -8.42 -43.92
CA LEU A 150 11.08 -8.82 -45.10
C LEU A 150 10.53 -7.61 -45.88
N LYS A 151 10.46 -6.43 -45.27
CA LYS A 151 10.13 -5.16 -45.97
C LYS A 151 11.24 -4.71 -46.92
N LYS A 152 12.33 -5.46 -47.07
CA LYS A 152 13.45 -5.16 -47.96
C LYS A 152 13.07 -5.30 -49.44
N PRO A 153 13.58 -4.42 -50.31
CA PRO A 153 13.50 -4.63 -51.75
C PRO A 153 14.33 -5.86 -52.15
N SER A 154 13.75 -6.71 -52.99
CA SER A 154 14.28 -8.01 -53.48
C SER A 154 15.64 -7.94 -54.20
N PHE A 155 16.13 -6.73 -54.53
CA PHE A 155 17.33 -6.51 -55.33
C PHE A 155 18.67 -6.62 -54.54
N VAL A 156 18.66 -6.67 -53.21
CA VAL A 156 19.90 -6.72 -52.38
C VAL A 156 20.56 -8.13 -52.35
N TRP A 157 20.04 -9.09 -53.13
CA TRP A 157 20.36 -10.53 -53.03
C TRP A 157 21.43 -11.05 -54.00
N SER A 158 22.37 -10.22 -54.47
CA SER A 158 23.44 -10.69 -55.37
C SER A 158 24.85 -10.56 -54.80
N GLY A 159 25.20 -11.46 -53.88
CA GLY A 159 26.58 -11.92 -53.67
C GLY A 159 27.62 -10.94 -53.09
N ARG A 160 28.74 -11.51 -52.62
CA ARG A 160 29.90 -10.74 -52.12
C ARG A 160 30.52 -9.93 -53.26
N GLY A 161 30.79 -8.64 -53.04
CA GLY A 161 31.57 -7.80 -53.97
C GLY A 161 30.77 -6.93 -54.93
N GLN A 162 29.44 -6.88 -54.82
CA GLN A 162 28.65 -5.99 -55.66
C GLN A 162 28.67 -4.52 -55.19
N LEU A 163 28.65 -3.63 -56.19
CA LEU A 163 28.49 -2.20 -56.01
C LEU A 163 27.03 -1.88 -55.61
N VAL A 164 26.80 -1.80 -54.30
CA VAL A 164 25.55 -1.24 -53.74
C VAL A 164 25.69 0.28 -53.70
N CYS A 165 24.70 1.03 -54.22
CA CYS A 165 24.70 2.50 -54.16
C CYS A 165 24.57 3.02 -52.71
N SER A 166 24.93 4.28 -52.48
CA SER A 166 24.95 4.86 -51.12
C SER A 166 23.59 4.79 -50.42
N ASP A 167 22.51 5.10 -51.14
CA ASP A 167 21.15 5.15 -50.59
C ASP A 167 20.66 3.77 -50.10
N LEU A 168 20.95 2.72 -50.87
CA LEU A 168 20.62 1.35 -50.48
C LEU A 168 21.42 0.89 -49.25
N ARG A 169 22.67 1.33 -49.10
CA ARG A 169 23.47 1.06 -47.88
C ARG A 169 22.82 1.72 -46.66
N ALA A 170 22.36 2.95 -46.80
CA ALA A 170 21.67 3.69 -45.74
C ALA A 170 20.37 2.99 -45.32
N ILE A 171 19.53 2.60 -46.28
CA ILE A 171 18.28 1.86 -46.03
C ILE A 171 18.55 0.53 -45.30
N CYS A 172 19.57 -0.22 -45.74
CA CYS A 172 19.93 -1.48 -45.07
C CYS A 172 20.38 -1.25 -43.62
N ILE A 173 21.14 -0.19 -43.36
CA ILE A 173 21.59 0.15 -42.00
C ILE A 173 20.41 0.56 -41.12
N GLU A 174 19.45 1.33 -41.64
CA GLU A 174 18.25 1.71 -40.88
C GLU A 174 17.38 0.49 -40.55
N LEU A 175 17.14 -0.41 -41.51
CA LEU A 175 16.39 -1.64 -41.24
C LEU A 175 17.08 -2.53 -40.20
N ILE A 176 18.42 -2.59 -40.20
CA ILE A 176 19.18 -3.30 -39.17
C ILE A 176 19.09 -2.57 -37.82
N LYS A 177 19.08 -1.23 -37.79
CA LYS A 177 18.88 -0.47 -36.55
C LYS A 177 17.49 -0.73 -35.97
N GLU A 178 16.45 -0.68 -36.79
CA GLU A 178 15.06 -0.97 -36.40
C GLU A 178 14.92 -2.41 -35.89
N ALA A 179 15.53 -3.40 -36.55
CA ALA A 179 15.56 -4.78 -36.08
C ALA A 179 16.27 -4.92 -34.71
N ASN A 180 17.40 -4.23 -34.51
CA ASN A 180 18.10 -4.23 -33.21
C ASN A 180 17.30 -3.55 -32.10
N LEU A 181 16.59 -2.45 -32.40
CA LEU A 181 15.71 -1.78 -31.44
C LEU A 181 14.56 -2.69 -31.00
N ASN A 182 14.07 -3.53 -31.91
CA ASN A 182 13.08 -4.56 -31.60
C ASN A 182 13.67 -5.80 -30.88
N GLY A 183 14.94 -5.76 -30.47
CA GLY A 183 15.58 -6.81 -29.66
C GLY A 183 16.26 -7.93 -30.45
N CYS A 184 16.36 -7.82 -31.78
CA CYS A 184 17.10 -8.80 -32.58
C CYS A 184 18.61 -8.61 -32.45
N ARG A 185 19.34 -9.72 -32.45
CA ARG A 185 20.80 -9.71 -32.42
C ARG A 185 21.35 -9.30 -33.77
N LYS A 186 22.43 -8.50 -33.77
CA LYS A 186 23.10 -8.00 -34.97
C LYS A 186 23.53 -9.13 -35.91
N GLU A 187 23.95 -10.27 -35.37
CA GLU A 187 24.36 -11.45 -36.13
C GLU A 187 23.20 -12.03 -36.95
N ILE A 188 22.03 -12.15 -36.32
CA ILE A 188 20.82 -12.71 -36.94
C ILE A 188 20.32 -11.74 -38.01
N ALA A 189 20.22 -10.45 -37.67
CA ALA A 189 19.82 -9.42 -38.63
C ALA A 189 20.77 -9.33 -39.84
N SER A 190 22.09 -9.42 -39.61
CA SER A 190 23.12 -9.44 -40.66
C SER A 190 22.97 -10.67 -41.57
N LYS A 191 22.75 -11.85 -40.98
CA LYS A 191 22.55 -13.11 -41.71
C LYS A 191 21.29 -13.08 -42.57
N ASP A 192 20.20 -12.57 -42.03
CA ASP A 192 18.93 -12.37 -42.76
C ASP A 192 19.04 -11.27 -43.84
N CYS A 193 20.07 -10.41 -43.79
CA CYS A 193 20.44 -9.50 -44.87
C CYS A 193 21.37 -10.13 -45.93
N GLY A 194 21.88 -11.34 -45.71
CA GLY A 194 22.92 -11.92 -46.58
C GLY A 194 24.25 -11.16 -46.54
N LEU A 195 24.46 -10.30 -45.54
CA LEU A 195 25.66 -9.47 -45.38
C LEU A 195 26.51 -9.99 -44.22
N CYS A 196 27.83 -9.75 -44.28
CA CYS A 196 28.69 -9.97 -43.13
C CYS A 196 28.72 -8.74 -42.22
N ILE A 197 28.92 -8.95 -40.92
CA ILE A 197 28.94 -7.88 -39.91
C ILE A 197 30.00 -6.83 -40.25
N LYS A 198 31.17 -7.26 -40.73
CA LYS A 198 32.28 -6.37 -41.14
C LYS A 198 31.87 -5.44 -42.29
N THR A 199 31.04 -5.90 -43.23
CA THR A 199 30.53 -5.06 -44.34
C THR A 199 29.58 -3.99 -43.82
N ILE A 200 28.69 -4.34 -42.89
CA ILE A 200 27.77 -3.39 -42.26
C ILE A 200 28.54 -2.34 -41.46
N GLU A 201 29.56 -2.75 -40.69
CA GLU A 201 30.42 -1.82 -39.94
C GLU A 201 31.22 -0.90 -40.85
N ARG A 202 31.72 -1.42 -41.98
CA ARG A 202 32.39 -0.61 -43.00
C ARG A 202 31.44 0.42 -43.61
N TRP A 203 30.22 0.02 -43.97
CA TRP A 203 29.22 0.95 -44.50
C TRP A 203 28.81 2.01 -43.48
N LYS A 204 28.68 1.65 -42.20
CA LYS A 204 28.45 2.61 -41.12
C LYS A 204 29.56 3.64 -41.02
N LYS A 205 30.83 3.22 -41.10
CA LYS A 205 31.97 4.14 -41.08
C LYS A 205 31.99 5.08 -42.30
N ILE A 206 31.64 4.57 -43.48
CA ILE A 206 31.62 5.36 -44.73
C ILE A 206 30.47 6.39 -44.74
N LEU A 207 29.32 6.06 -44.18
CA LEU A 207 28.16 6.96 -44.11
C LEU A 207 28.20 7.95 -42.93
N LEU A 208 29.15 7.79 -42.00
CA LEU A 208 29.40 8.73 -40.89
C LEU A 208 30.46 9.79 -41.23
N ILE A 209 31.07 9.70 -42.42
CA ILE A 209 32.00 10.67 -43.01
C ILE A 209 31.24 11.45 -44.06
#